data_AF-M6E5E2-F1
#
_entry.id   AF-M6E5E2-F1
#
_cell.length_a   1.000
_cell.length_b   1.000
_cell.length_c   1.000
_cell.angle_alpha   90.00
_cell.angle_beta   90.00
_cell.angle_gamma   90.00
#
_symmetry.space_group_name_H-M   'P 1'
#
loop_
_entity.id
_entity.type
_entity.pdbx_description
1 polymer ?
#
loop_
_entity_poly.entity_id
_entity_poly.type
_entity_poly.pdbx_seq_one_letter_code
_entity_poly.pdbx_strand_id
1 'polypeptide(L)'
;MVSANPKKPTNRAEIGKVALILLLGFFAGAVTGVILDRLTGVSFFSSYLLQEAIKFELYVIKVELQFTPASLIGLVATLYFVLKKG
;
A
#
# COMPACT_ATOMS: atom_id res chain seq x y z
N MET A 1 9.62 -21.96 33.89
CA MET A 1 8.23 -21.90 33.37
C MET A 1 8.19 -20.80 32.33
N VAL A 2 8.15 -21.15 31.04
CA VAL A 2 8.00 -20.18 29.95
C VAL A 2 6.53 -19.78 29.92
N SER A 3 6.23 -18.55 30.34
CA SER A 3 4.89 -17.97 30.23
C SER A 3 4.55 -17.89 28.74
N ALA A 4 3.69 -18.79 28.28
CA ALA A 4 3.12 -18.71 26.93
C ALA A 4 2.25 -17.45 26.89
N ASN A 5 2.81 -16.37 26.34
CA ASN A 5 2.09 -15.14 26.09
C ASN A 5 0.89 -15.48 25.18
N PRO A 6 -0.37 -15.31 25.63
CA PRO A 6 -1.52 -15.71 24.84
C PRO A 6 -1.57 -14.84 23.59
N LYS A 7 -1.45 -15.46 22.40
CA LYS A 7 -1.71 -14.79 21.12
C LYS A 7 -3.12 -14.22 21.19
N LYS A 8 -3.22 -12.89 21.36
CA LYS A 8 -4.47 -12.13 21.34
C LYS A 8 -5.24 -12.54 20.07
N PRO A 9 -6.53 -12.92 20.16
CA PRO A 9 -7.29 -13.36 18.99
C PRO A 9 -7.31 -12.21 17.98
N THR A 10 -6.72 -12.44 16.81
CA THR A 10 -6.61 -11.42 15.76
C THR A 10 -8.01 -11.05 15.28
N ASN A 11 -8.46 -9.85 15.61
CA ASN A 11 -9.79 -9.38 15.26
C ASN A 11 -9.85 -9.17 13.73
N ARG A 12 -10.73 -9.89 13.04
CA ARG A 12 -10.90 -9.78 11.57
C ARG A 12 -11.20 -8.34 11.14
N ALA A 13 -11.92 -7.58 11.97
CA ALA A 13 -12.20 -6.17 11.71
C ALA A 13 -10.93 -5.30 11.75
N GLU A 14 -9.96 -5.65 12.59
CA GLU A 14 -8.69 -4.95 12.73
C GLU A 14 -7.78 -5.22 11.53
N ILE A 15 -7.72 -6.48 11.06
CA ILE A 15 -7.04 -6.83 9.79
C ILE A 15 -7.63 -6.03 8.63
N GLY A 16 -8.96 -5.97 8.52
CA GLY A 16 -9.63 -5.23 7.46
C GLY A 16 -9.30 -3.74 7.46
N LYS A 17 -9.27 -3.12 8.65
CA LYS A 17 -8.85 -1.71 8.80
C LYS A 17 -7.40 -1.49 8.37
N VAL A 18 -6.49 -2.37 8.79
CA VAL A 18 -5.08 -2.29 8.39
C VAL A 18 -4.93 -2.42 6.87
N ALA A 19 -5.60 -3.40 6.26
CA ALA A 19 -5.57 -3.59 4.81
C ALA A 19 -6.10 -2.36 4.05
N LEU A 20 -7.20 -1.77 4.53
CA LEU A 20 -7.76 -0.55 3.94
C LEU A 20 -6.79 0.64 4.07
N ILE A 21 -6.19 0.84 5.24
CA ILE A 21 -5.23 1.92 5.47
C ILE A 21 -4.02 1.77 4.55
N LEU A 22 -3.46 0.56 4.41
CA LEU A 22 -2.36 0.29 3.49
C LEU A 22 -2.74 0.60 2.03
N LEU A 23 -3.93 0.20 1.60
CA LEU A 23 -4.43 0.49 0.26
C LEU A 23 -4.60 2.00 0.01
N LEU A 24 -5.09 2.75 1.00
CA LEU A 24 -5.14 4.21 0.94
C LEU A 24 -3.73 4.82 0.87
N GLY A 25 -2.79 4.30 1.67
CA GLY A 25 -1.39 4.72 1.66
C GLY A 25 -0.71 4.51 0.31
N PHE A 26 -0.97 3.38 -0.34
CA PHE A 26 -0.51 3.07 -1.69
C PHE A 26 -0.97 4.13 -2.71
N PHE A 27 -2.28 4.39 -2.77
CA PHE A 27 -2.83 5.36 -3.72
C PHE A 27 -2.40 6.78 -3.40
N ALA A 28 -2.36 7.16 -2.12
CA ALA A 28 -1.87 8.48 -1.70
C ALA A 28 -0.40 8.68 -2.10
N GLY A 29 0.45 7.66 -1.94
CA GLY A 29 1.83 7.68 -2.42
C GLY A 29 1.91 7.85 -3.93
N ALA A 30 1.14 7.07 -4.69
CA ALA A 30 1.10 7.17 -6.15
C ALA A 30 0.72 8.57 -6.65
N VAL A 31 -0.38 9.14 -6.11
CA VAL A 31 -0.85 10.48 -6.46
C VAL A 31 0.21 11.54 -6.10
N THR A 32 0.80 11.43 -4.91
CA THR A 32 1.87 12.34 -4.47
C THR A 32 3.08 12.27 -5.40
N GLY A 33 3.46 11.07 -5.85
CA GLY A 33 4.54 10.86 -6.81
C GLY A 33 4.31 11.58 -8.14
N VAL A 34 3.08 11.51 -8.68
CA VAL A 34 2.72 12.24 -9.91
C VAL A 34 2.85 13.75 -9.72
N ILE A 35 2.45 14.27 -8.56
CA ILE A 35 2.59 15.69 -8.25
C ILE A 35 4.07 16.08 -8.15
N LEU A 36 4.89 15.29 -7.45
CA LEU A 36 6.32 15.53 -7.31
C LEU A 36 7.05 15.51 -8.66
N ASP A 37 6.75 14.53 -9.51
CA ASP A 37 7.29 14.45 -10.87
C ASP A 37 6.97 15.71 -11.68
N ARG A 38 5.71 16.19 -11.61
CA ARG A 38 5.30 17.44 -12.29
C ARG A 38 6.01 18.68 -11.75
N LEU A 39 6.26 18.75 -10.44
CA LEU A 39 6.91 19.90 -9.80
C LEU A 39 8.43 19.93 -10.06
N THR A 40 9.05 18.76 -10.13
CA THR A 40 10.51 18.62 -10.26
C THR A 40 10.96 18.42 -11.71
N GLY A 41 10.02 18.15 -12.63
CA GLY A 41 10.32 17.86 -14.03
C GLY A 41 10.95 16.49 -14.25
N VAL A 42 10.98 15.63 -13.24
CA VAL A 42 11.45 14.24 -13.36
C VAL A 42 10.27 13.30 -13.59
N SER A 43 10.52 12.10 -14.10
CA SER A 43 9.49 11.05 -14.30
C SER A 43 9.69 9.84 -13.39
N PHE A 44 10.53 9.97 -12.37
CA PHE A 44 10.97 8.83 -11.56
C PHE A 44 9.86 8.31 -10.64
N PHE A 45 9.16 9.20 -9.94
CA PHE A 45 8.25 8.81 -8.86
C PHE A 45 6.97 8.12 -9.37
N SER A 46 6.54 8.44 -10.59
CA SER A 46 5.37 7.87 -11.26
C SER A 46 5.69 6.78 -12.28
N SER A 47 6.98 6.46 -12.48
CA SER A 47 7.38 5.39 -13.40
C SER A 47 6.84 4.03 -12.95
N TYR A 48 6.37 3.24 -13.92
CA TYR A 48 5.91 1.88 -13.68
C TYR A 48 7.09 0.95 -13.39
N LEU A 49 7.02 0.24 -12.27
CA LEU A 49 8.03 -0.73 -11.84
C LEU A 49 7.83 -2.11 -12.44
N LEU A 50 6.58 -2.44 -12.81
CA LEU A 50 6.24 -3.71 -13.42
C LEU A 50 6.06 -3.50 -14.93
N GLN A 51 6.59 -4.45 -15.70
CA GLN A 51 6.40 -4.48 -17.15
C GLN A 51 4.93 -4.74 -17.52
N GLU A 52 4.23 -5.53 -16.72
CA GLU A 52 2.80 -5.80 -16.85
C GLU A 52 2.08 -5.49 -15.54
N ALA A 53 0.89 -4.88 -15.64
CA ALA A 53 0.03 -4.66 -14.49
C ALA A 53 -0.47 -6.00 -13.92
N ILE A 54 -0.60 -6.08 -12.59
CA ILE A 54 -1.24 -7.25 -11.97
C ILE A 54 -2.74 -7.16 -12.23
N LYS A 55 -3.25 -8.10 -13.01
CA LYS A 55 -4.66 -8.14 -13.40
C LYS A 55 -5.44 -9.04 -12.46
N PHE A 56 -6.50 -8.50 -11.87
CA PHE A 56 -7.50 -9.23 -11.12
C PHE A 56 -8.81 -9.19 -11.91
N GLU A 57 -9.20 -10.32 -12.44
CA GLU A 57 -10.52 -10.49 -13.05
C GLU A 57 -11.50 -10.94 -11.98
N LEU A 58 -12.31 -10.00 -11.48
CA LEU A 58 -13.56 -10.36 -10.83
C LEU A 58 -14.62 -10.54 -11.92
N TYR A 59 -15.56 -11.47 -11.72
CA TYR A 59 -16.62 -11.85 -12.67
C TYR A 59 -17.29 -10.70 -13.45
N VAL A 60 -17.29 -9.48 -12.90
CA VAL A 60 -17.87 -8.26 -13.52
C VAL A 60 -16.85 -7.13 -13.67
N ILE A 61 -15.73 -7.14 -12.94
CA ILE A 61 -14.80 -6.00 -12.85
C ILE A 61 -13.38 -6.49 -13.07
N LYS A 62 -12.70 -5.90 -14.05
CA LYS A 62 -11.26 -6.05 -14.23
C LYS A 62 -10.54 -4.94 -13.48
N VAL A 63 -9.72 -5.31 -12.52
CA VAL A 63 -8.87 -4.37 -11.78
C VAL A 63 -7.43 -4.60 -12.19
N GLU A 64 -6.75 -3.54 -12.60
CA GLU A 64 -5.32 -3.58 -12.92
C GLU A 64 -4.54 -2.79 -11.87
N LEU A 65 -3.55 -3.44 -11.26
CA LEU A 65 -2.70 -2.82 -10.24
C LEU A 65 -1.28 -2.61 -10.79
N GLN A 66 -0.83 -1.36 -10.77
CA GLN A 66 0.48 -0.90 -11.22
C GLN A 66 1.26 -0.33 -10.04
N PHE A 67 2.52 -0.71 -9.87
CA PHE A 67 3.38 -0.22 -8.80
C PHE A 67 4.32 0.86 -9.33
N THR A 68 4.50 1.92 -8.56
CA THR A 68 5.46 3.00 -8.83
C THR A 68 6.36 3.18 -7.62
N PRO A 69 7.55 3.82 -7.76
CA PRO A 69 8.39 4.12 -6.61
C PRO A 69 7.64 4.87 -5.51
N ALA A 70 6.82 5.85 -5.87
CA ALA A 70 6.05 6.62 -4.90
C ALA A 70 4.94 5.82 -4.21
N SER A 71 4.28 4.90 -4.93
CA SER A 71 3.25 4.05 -4.31
C SER A 71 3.85 3.05 -3.31
N LEU A 72 5.05 2.55 -3.57
CA LEU A 72 5.82 1.76 -2.61
C LEU A 72 6.26 2.58 -1.39
N ILE A 73 6.75 3.81 -1.58
CA ILE A 73 7.09 4.71 -0.47
C ILE A 73 5.85 4.98 0.39
N GLY A 74 4.70 5.27 -0.24
CA GLY A 74 3.43 5.47 0.44
C GLY A 74 3.00 4.24 1.26
N LEU A 75 3.15 3.04 0.70
CA LEU A 75 2.90 1.78 1.42
C LEU A 75 3.83 1.62 2.64
N VAL A 76 5.14 1.81 2.47
CA VAL A 76 6.13 1.65 3.54
C VAL A 76 5.89 2.66 4.65
N ALA A 77 5.67 3.93 4.30
CA ALA A 77 5.35 4.97 5.28
C ALA A 77 4.08 4.63 6.06
N THR A 78 3.04 4.18 5.35
CA THR A 78 1.76 3.83 5.97
C THR A 78 1.89 2.60 6.86
N LEU A 79 2.61 1.56 6.42
CA LEU A 79 2.89 0.38 7.22
C LEU A 79 3.65 0.75 8.49
N TYR A 80 4.65 1.62 8.40
CA TYR A 80 5.38 2.12 9.56
C TYR A 80 4.43 2.80 10.56
N PHE A 81 3.54 3.69 10.11
CA PHE A 81 2.59 4.37 10.99
C PHE A 81 1.56 3.43 11.61
N VAL A 82 1.08 2.43 10.85
CA VAL A 82 0.15 1.43 11.35
C VAL A 82 0.81 0.57 12.43
N LEU A 83 2.02 0.08 12.18
CA LEU A 83 2.77 -0.75 13.14
C LEU A 83 3.24 0.03 14.36
N LYS A 84 3.52 1.34 14.23
CA LYS A 84 3.90 2.18 15.36
C LYS A 84 2.71 2.55 16.26
N LYS A 85 1.49 2.57 15.71
CA LYS A 85 0.26 2.92 16.44
C LYS A 85 -0.51 1.70 16.98
N GLY A 86 -0.22 0.49 16.50
CA GLY A 86 -0.78 -0.78 17.00
C GLY A 86 0.09 -1.41 18.07
#